data_AF-A0A7S0KVZ6-F1
#
_entry.id   AF-A0A7S0KVZ6-F1
#
_cell.length_a   1.000
_cell.length_b   1.000
_cell.length_c   1.000
_cell.angle_alpha   90.00
_cell.angle_beta   90.00
_cell.angle_gamma   90.00
#
_symmetry.space_group_name_H-M   'P 1'
#
loop_
_entity.id
_entity.type
_entity.pdbx_description
1 polymer ?
#
loop_
_entity_poly.entity_id
_entity_poly.type
_entity_poly.pdbx_seq_one_letter_code
_entity_poly.pdbx_strand_id
1 'polypeptide(L)'
;WMDDLWKDATRREQQRAATGGSETIQKQRRNYDVDEKSIDYVEDVINFYATSLRYGHRHVYESLPRLLTVWFDVGASAAAHEAKDRRQQLTVEQQKERKVASKVTANLKTFASTLPLYVWLPALPQLSSRLLHPHQEVGALIHDLLYRLVKHFPNQVLWS
;
A
#
# COMPACT_ATOMS: atom_id res chain seq x y z
N TRP A 1 -53.58 -10.79 -7.63
CA TRP A 1 -52.36 -11.00 -8.46
C TRP A 1 -51.22 -10.05 -8.11
N MET A 2 -51.40 -8.72 -8.04
CA MET A 2 -50.36 -7.83 -7.49
C MET A 2 -50.24 -7.89 -5.95
N ASP A 3 -51.37 -8.09 -5.27
CA ASP A 3 -51.47 -8.08 -3.80
C ASP A 3 -50.73 -9.25 -3.12
N ASP A 4 -50.72 -10.42 -3.77
CA ASP A 4 -50.09 -11.63 -3.22
C ASP A 4 -48.56 -11.55 -3.26
N LEU A 5 -48.01 -10.85 -4.25
CA LEU A 5 -46.57 -10.67 -4.41
C LEU A 5 -46.00 -9.74 -3.32
N TRP A 6 -46.74 -8.69 -2.98
CA TRP A 6 -46.35 -7.75 -1.92
C TRP A 6 -46.40 -8.40 -0.55
N LYS A 7 -47.43 -9.21 -0.27
CA LYS A 7 -47.53 -9.94 1.00
C LYS A 7 -46.42 -10.98 1.17
N ASP A 8 -46.00 -11.60 0.07
CA ASP A 8 -44.88 -12.55 0.09
C ASP A 8 -43.52 -11.84 0.25
N ALA A 9 -43.35 -10.66 -0.38
CA ALA A 9 -42.17 -9.82 -0.19
C ALA A 9 -42.02 -9.34 1.27
N THR A 10 -43.10 -8.87 1.89
CA THR A 10 -43.08 -8.39 3.28
C THR A 10 -42.83 -9.53 4.28
N ARG A 11 -43.33 -10.74 4.02
CA ARG A 11 -43.04 -11.92 4.86
C ARG A 11 -41.56 -12.31 4.84
N ARG A 12 -40.90 -12.23 3.68
CA ARG A 12 -39.47 -12.52 3.54
C ARG A 12 -38.59 -11.48 4.22
N GLU A 13 -39.03 -10.23 4.24
CA GLU A 13 -38.32 -9.14 4.91
C GLU A 13 -38.46 -9.24 6.43
N GLN A 14 -39.65 -9.58 6.94
CA GLN A 14 -39.85 -9.88 8.37
C GLN A 14 -39.14 -11.15 8.83
N GLN A 15 -39.06 -12.19 7.98
CA GLN A 15 -38.25 -13.37 8.27
C GLN A 15 -36.75 -13.02 8.25
N ARG A 16 -36.25 -12.22 7.31
CA ARG A 16 -34.86 -11.72 7.32
C ARG A 16 -34.52 -10.85 8.53
N ALA A 17 -35.49 -10.12 9.07
CA ALA A 17 -35.31 -9.32 10.29
C ALA A 17 -35.35 -10.17 11.56
N ALA A 18 -36.13 -11.27 11.60
CA ALA A 18 -36.25 -12.17 12.74
C ALA A 18 -35.10 -13.19 12.83
N THR A 19 -34.60 -13.69 11.69
CA THR A 19 -33.39 -14.51 11.60
C THR A 19 -32.22 -13.60 11.22
N GLY A 20 -31.65 -12.93 12.23
CA GLY A 20 -30.58 -11.94 12.14
C GLY A 20 -29.54 -12.21 11.04
N GLY A 21 -29.65 -11.47 9.95
CA GLY A 21 -28.74 -11.56 8.81
C GLY A 21 -27.92 -10.29 8.63
N SER A 22 -26.81 -10.15 9.36
CA SER A 22 -25.72 -9.25 8.94
C SER A 22 -24.36 -9.57 9.58
N GLU A 23 -23.98 -10.84 9.77
CA GLU A 23 -22.65 -11.16 10.36
C GLU A 23 -21.83 -12.26 9.66
N THR A 24 -22.12 -12.70 8.43
CA THR A 24 -21.31 -13.82 7.90
C THR A 24 -21.04 -13.86 6.40
N ILE A 25 -21.21 -12.75 5.68
CA ILE A 25 -20.77 -12.64 4.26
C ILE A 25 -19.61 -11.64 4.07
N GLN A 26 -19.13 -11.02 5.15
CA GLN A 26 -17.71 -10.67 5.20
C GLN A 26 -16.95 -11.94 5.55
N LYS A 27 -16.66 -12.73 4.51
CA LYS A 27 -15.73 -13.84 4.55
C LYS A 27 -14.38 -13.29 4.98
N GLN A 28 -14.23 -13.19 6.30
CA GLN A 28 -13.02 -13.38 7.10
C GLN A 28 -11.79 -13.41 6.20
N ARG A 29 -11.31 -12.21 5.81
CA ARG A 29 -9.90 -12.05 5.47
C ARG A 29 -9.21 -12.53 6.74
N ARG A 30 -8.69 -13.76 6.68
CA ARG A 30 -8.02 -14.46 7.77
C ARG A 30 -7.40 -13.45 8.70
N ASN A 31 -7.88 -13.40 9.93
CA ASN A 31 -7.21 -12.74 11.02
C ASN A 31 -5.86 -13.46 11.14
N TYR A 32 -4.87 -12.95 10.42
CA TYR A 32 -3.49 -13.38 10.55
C TYR A 32 -3.04 -12.75 11.86
N ASP A 33 -2.90 -13.58 12.87
CA ASP A 33 -2.17 -13.31 14.11
C ASP A 33 -0.70 -13.00 13.78
N VAL A 34 -0.48 -11.89 13.06
CA VAL A 34 0.80 -11.43 12.53
C VAL A 34 1.14 -10.05 13.08
N ASP A 35 0.22 -9.43 13.84
CA ASP A 35 0.23 -7.99 14.08
C ASP A 35 1.43 -7.49 14.90
N GLU A 36 1.96 -8.25 15.85
CA GLU A 36 3.05 -7.72 16.72
C GLU A 36 4.46 -7.80 16.09
N LYS A 37 4.68 -8.73 15.15
CA LYS A 37 6.00 -8.95 14.51
C LYS A 37 6.04 -8.58 13.02
N SER A 38 4.93 -8.07 12.48
CA SER A 38 4.79 -7.72 11.06
C SER A 38 5.85 -6.72 10.60
N ILE A 39 6.12 -5.69 11.40
CA ILE A 39 7.05 -4.59 11.11
C ILE A 39 8.50 -5.06 11.02
N ASP A 40 8.87 -6.10 11.76
CA ASP A 40 10.23 -6.65 11.71
C ASP A 40 10.56 -7.26 10.35
N TYR A 41 9.56 -7.84 9.69
CA TYR A 41 9.75 -8.47 8.38
C TYR A 41 9.60 -7.51 7.21
N VAL A 42 9.04 -6.31 7.42
CA VAL A 42 8.81 -5.33 6.35
C VAL A 42 10.11 -4.98 5.63
N GLU A 43 11.17 -4.74 6.40
CA GLU A 43 12.48 -4.39 5.84
C GLU A 43 13.01 -5.52 4.94
N ASP A 44 12.96 -6.75 5.42
CA ASP A 44 13.42 -7.93 4.69
C ASP A 44 12.59 -8.16 3.43
N VAL A 45 11.27 -8.06 3.52
CA VAL A 45 10.35 -8.22 2.39
C VAL A 45 10.69 -7.23 1.28
N ILE A 46 10.88 -5.96 1.63
CA ILE A 46 11.25 -4.91 0.68
C ILE A 46 12.62 -5.18 0.07
N ASN A 47 13.60 -5.55 0.90
CA ASN A 47 14.94 -5.88 0.43
C ASN A 47 14.96 -7.09 -0.51
N PHE A 48 14.17 -8.14 -0.25
CA PHE A 48 14.08 -9.31 -1.12
C PHE A 48 13.42 -8.98 -2.45
N TYR A 49 12.33 -8.21 -2.46
CA TYR A 49 11.72 -7.76 -3.72
C TYR A 49 12.67 -6.87 -4.52
N ALA A 50 13.35 -5.92 -3.88
CA ALA A 50 14.31 -5.04 -4.54
C ALA A 50 15.50 -5.84 -5.12
N THR A 51 16.01 -6.82 -4.37
CA THR A 51 17.10 -7.70 -4.81
C THR A 51 16.67 -8.59 -5.97
N SER A 52 15.46 -9.15 -5.92
CA SER A 52 14.89 -9.92 -7.02
C SER A 52 14.81 -9.10 -8.30
N LEU A 53 14.29 -7.86 -8.20
CA LEU A 53 14.20 -6.93 -9.32
C LEU A 53 15.57 -6.52 -9.88
N ARG A 54 16.61 -6.49 -9.04
CA ARG A 54 17.99 -6.18 -9.45
C ARG A 54 18.59 -7.28 -10.34
N TYR A 55 18.32 -8.54 -10.03
CA TYR A 55 18.88 -9.68 -10.78
C TYR A 55 17.95 -10.19 -11.90
N GLY A 56 16.66 -9.85 -11.88
CA GLY A 56 15.72 -10.27 -12.91
C GLY A 56 14.43 -9.45 -12.97
N HIS A 57 14.04 -9.07 -14.19
CA HIS A 57 12.86 -8.24 -14.46
C HIS A 57 11.70 -9.03 -15.09
N ARG A 58 11.78 -10.37 -15.14
CA ARG A 58 10.73 -11.22 -15.72
C ARG A 58 9.35 -11.03 -15.07
N HIS A 59 9.34 -10.82 -13.75
CA HIS A 59 8.12 -10.61 -12.96
C HIS A 59 8.02 -9.16 -12.44
N VAL A 60 8.58 -8.19 -13.17
CA VAL A 60 8.57 -6.77 -12.76
C VAL A 60 7.14 -6.27 -12.54
N TYR A 61 6.20 -6.64 -13.42
CA TYR A 61 4.80 -6.24 -13.36
C TYR A 61 4.06 -6.75 -12.12
N GLU A 62 4.61 -7.76 -11.43
CA GLU A 62 4.02 -8.30 -10.21
C GLU A 62 4.80 -7.87 -8.98
N SER A 63 6.13 -7.95 -9.05
CA SER A 63 7.03 -7.72 -7.92
C SER A 63 7.15 -6.25 -7.57
N LEU A 64 7.24 -5.37 -8.59
CA LEU A 64 7.41 -3.94 -8.38
C LEU A 64 6.16 -3.29 -7.77
N PRO A 65 4.93 -3.54 -8.27
CA PRO A 65 3.71 -3.07 -7.61
C PRO A 65 3.56 -3.52 -6.16
N ARG A 66 3.88 -4.79 -5.87
CA ARG A 66 3.79 -5.34 -4.51
C ARG A 66 4.79 -4.67 -3.58
N LEU A 67 6.03 -4.51 -4.04
CA LEU A 67 7.08 -3.78 -3.33
C LEU A 67 6.63 -2.36 -2.97
N LEU A 68 6.11 -1.63 -3.95
CA LEU A 68 5.64 -0.26 -3.76
C LEU A 68 4.47 -0.19 -2.79
N THR A 69 3.53 -1.12 -2.87
CA THR A 69 2.37 -1.18 -1.96
C THR A 69 2.84 -1.31 -0.51
N VAL A 70 3.71 -2.28 -0.23
CA VAL A 70 4.23 -2.49 1.14
C VAL A 70 4.99 -1.25 1.63
N TRP A 71 5.81 -0.65 0.76
CA TRP A 71 6.56 0.56 1.11
C TRP A 71 5.64 1.75 1.41
N PHE A 72 4.61 1.99 0.59
CA PHE A 72 3.65 3.07 0.81
C PHE A 72 2.83 2.87 2.08
N ASP A 73 2.39 1.65 2.38
CA ASP A 73 1.60 1.37 3.58
C ASP A 73 2.39 1.66 4.85
N VAL A 74 3.68 1.29 4.87
CA VAL A 74 4.59 1.56 6.00
C VAL A 74 4.88 3.05 6.14
N GLY A 75 5.08 3.76 5.02
CA GLY A 75 5.20 5.21 5.03
C GLY A 75 3.94 5.91 5.56
N ALA A 76 2.76 5.39 5.22
CA ALA A 76 1.48 5.94 5.66
C ALA A 76 1.25 5.71 7.16
N SER A 77 1.57 4.52 7.66
CA SER A 77 1.52 4.22 9.10
C SER A 77 2.44 5.16 9.88
N ALA A 78 3.71 5.29 9.46
CA ALA A 78 4.67 6.19 10.10
C ALA A 78 4.18 7.64 10.16
N ALA A 79 3.63 8.17 9.06
CA ALA A 79 3.09 9.54 9.04
C ALA A 79 1.82 9.70 9.90
N ALA A 80 0.97 8.68 9.98
CA ALA A 80 -0.20 8.69 10.85
C ALA A 80 0.19 8.77 12.34
N HIS A 81 1.30 8.15 12.71
CA HIS A 81 1.88 8.25 14.06
C HIS A 81 2.48 9.64 14.33
N GLU A 82 3.19 10.24 13.38
CA GLU A 82 3.71 11.61 13.51
C GLU A 82 2.59 12.66 13.70
N ALA A 83 1.44 12.46 13.04
CA ALA A 83 0.28 13.34 13.23
C ALA A 83 -0.32 13.25 14.64
N LYS A 84 -0.21 12.10 15.30
CA LYS A 84 -0.70 11.83 16.67
C LYS A 84 0.28 12.26 17.76
N ASP A 85 1.58 12.28 17.48
CA ASP A 85 2.67 12.69 18.37
C ASP A 85 2.48 14.12 18.94
N ARG A 86 1.85 15.01 18.17
CA ARG A 86 1.48 16.37 18.65
C ARG A 86 0.49 16.39 19.81
N ARG A 87 -0.13 15.26 20.17
CA ARG A 87 -1.15 15.15 21.24
C ARG A 87 -0.80 14.17 22.36
N GLN A 88 0.05 13.16 22.14
CA GLN A 88 0.39 12.12 23.14
C GLN A 88 1.80 11.54 22.88
N GLN A 89 2.46 11.02 23.93
CA GLN A 89 3.72 10.28 23.81
C GLN A 89 3.49 8.99 22.99
N LEU A 90 4.31 8.80 21.94
CA LEU A 90 4.28 7.62 21.06
C LEU A 90 4.61 6.33 21.84
N THR A 91 4.01 5.21 21.46
CA THR A 91 4.41 3.89 21.98
C THR A 91 5.74 3.43 21.36
N VAL A 92 6.43 2.48 22.01
CA VAL A 92 7.70 1.92 21.53
C VAL A 92 7.57 1.34 20.11
N GLU A 93 6.44 0.70 19.81
CA GLU A 93 6.10 0.13 18.50
C GLU A 93 5.98 1.22 17.43
N GLN A 94 5.27 2.31 17.71
CA GLN A 94 5.09 3.41 16.75
C GLN A 94 6.41 4.10 16.41
N GLN A 95 7.30 4.21 17.41
CA GLN A 95 8.64 4.75 17.18
C GLN A 95 9.53 3.78 16.39
N LYS A 96 9.32 2.47 16.54
CA LYS A 96 9.98 1.44 15.73
C LYS A 96 9.50 1.50 14.28
N GLU A 97 8.20 1.61 14.02
CA GLU A 97 7.63 1.79 12.68
C GLU A 97 8.25 2.97 11.95
N ARG A 98 8.36 4.12 12.62
CA ARG A 98 8.97 5.32 12.04
C ARG A 98 10.42 5.09 11.63
N LYS A 99 11.21 4.41 12.48
CA LYS A 99 12.60 4.08 12.17
C LYS A 99 12.69 3.12 10.97
N VAL A 100 11.82 2.12 10.92
CA VAL A 100 11.76 1.16 9.80
C VAL A 100 11.38 1.89 8.51
N ALA A 101 10.37 2.77 8.53
CA ALA A 101 9.95 3.53 7.36
C ALA A 101 11.08 4.39 6.76
N SER A 102 11.84 5.09 7.62
CA SER A 102 12.99 5.89 7.16
C SER A 102 14.13 5.02 6.63
N LYS A 103 14.47 3.93 7.32
CA LYS A 103 15.51 2.99 6.89
C LYS A 103 15.18 2.34 5.54
N VAL A 104 13.95 1.86 5.39
CA VAL A 104 13.43 1.30 4.15
C VAL A 104 13.48 2.33 3.02
N THR A 105 13.08 3.58 3.28
CA THR A 105 13.09 4.65 2.27
C THR A 105 14.52 4.98 1.83
N ALA A 106 15.49 4.98 2.74
CA ALA A 106 16.90 5.14 2.42
C ALA A 106 17.45 3.99 1.57
N ASN A 107 17.09 2.74 1.91
CA ASN A 107 17.45 1.57 1.11
C ASN A 107 16.84 1.66 -0.29
N LEU A 108 15.54 1.99 -0.38
CA LEU A 108 14.83 2.11 -1.65
C LEU A 108 15.39 3.23 -2.53
N LYS A 109 15.86 4.33 -1.94
CA LYS A 109 16.57 5.39 -2.68
C LYS A 109 17.83 4.86 -3.39
N THR A 110 18.60 4.01 -2.70
CA THR A 110 19.80 3.37 -3.27
C THR A 110 19.42 2.36 -4.36
N PHE A 111 18.33 1.61 -4.18
CA PHE A 111 17.81 0.71 -5.21
C PHE A 111 17.31 1.48 -6.44
N ALA A 112 16.63 2.61 -6.24
CA ALA A 112 16.12 3.47 -7.30
C ALA A 112 17.20 4.16 -8.13
N SER A 113 18.42 4.33 -7.59
CA SER A 113 19.58 4.78 -8.36
C SER A 113 20.31 3.65 -9.07
N THR A 114 20.21 2.42 -8.56
CA THR A 114 20.90 1.25 -9.13
C THR A 114 20.10 0.58 -10.25
N LEU A 115 18.76 0.58 -10.15
CA LEU A 115 17.87 -0.01 -11.15
C LEU A 115 17.76 0.88 -12.40
N PRO A 116 17.72 0.28 -13.60
CA PRO A 116 17.44 1.03 -14.83
C PRO A 116 16.08 1.75 -14.76
N LEU A 117 16.02 2.99 -15.24
CA LEU A 117 14.80 3.81 -15.13
C LEU A 117 13.58 3.16 -15.80
N TYR A 118 13.76 2.45 -16.92
CA TYR A 118 12.64 1.85 -17.64
C TYR A 118 11.86 0.82 -16.81
N VAL A 119 12.49 0.21 -15.79
CA VAL A 119 11.86 -0.77 -14.90
C VAL A 119 10.73 -0.13 -14.09
N TRP A 120 10.80 1.19 -13.87
CA TRP A 120 9.82 1.94 -13.09
C TRP A 120 8.62 2.43 -13.91
N LEU A 121 8.68 2.37 -15.24
CA LEU A 121 7.61 2.81 -16.12
C LEU A 121 6.27 2.10 -15.85
N PRO A 122 6.21 0.76 -15.66
CA PRO A 122 4.96 0.08 -15.35
C PRO A 122 4.32 0.53 -14.03
N ALA A 123 5.10 1.10 -13.12
CA ALA A 123 4.62 1.60 -11.83
C ALA A 123 4.21 3.08 -11.87
N LEU A 124 4.30 3.76 -13.01
CA LEU A 124 3.94 5.18 -13.15
C LEU A 124 2.56 5.52 -12.60
N PRO A 125 1.47 4.79 -12.91
CA PRO A 125 0.14 5.11 -12.39
C PRO A 125 0.05 4.99 -10.86
N GLN A 126 0.84 4.09 -10.26
CA GLN A 126 0.88 3.92 -8.80
C GLN A 126 1.68 5.04 -8.14
N LEU A 127 2.81 5.44 -8.75
CA LEU A 127 3.65 6.53 -8.28
C LEU A 127 2.91 7.87 -8.35
N SER A 128 2.22 8.14 -9.47
CA SER A 128 1.45 9.39 -9.64
C SER A 128 0.29 9.50 -8.65
N SER A 129 -0.44 8.39 -8.41
CA SER A 129 -1.52 8.34 -7.43
C SER A 129 -1.02 8.61 -5.99
N ARG A 130 0.23 8.28 -5.69
CA ARG A 130 0.83 8.45 -4.36
C ARG A 130 1.80 9.62 -4.25
N LEU A 131 1.80 10.55 -5.21
CA LEU A 131 2.68 11.72 -5.22
C LEU A 131 2.54 12.59 -3.97
N LEU A 132 1.30 12.74 -3.47
CA LEU A 132 0.95 13.53 -2.28
C LEU A 132 1.02 12.69 -0.99
N HIS A 133 2.07 11.91 -0.81
CA HIS A 133 2.20 11.06 0.37
C HIS A 133 2.41 11.91 1.64
N PRO A 134 1.70 11.65 2.77
CA PRO A 134 1.91 12.38 4.02
C PRO A 134 3.32 12.22 4.64
N HIS A 135 4.09 11.18 4.28
CA HIS A 135 5.45 10.98 4.75
C HIS A 135 6.44 11.70 3.82
N GLN A 136 7.14 12.70 4.34
CA GLN A 136 7.95 13.61 3.53
C GLN A 136 9.06 12.90 2.75
N GLU A 137 9.78 11.95 3.36
CA GLU A 137 10.88 11.23 2.68
C GLU A 137 10.37 10.35 1.54
N VAL A 138 9.17 9.78 1.69
CA VAL A 138 8.55 8.93 0.68
C VAL A 138 8.11 9.79 -0.50
N GLY A 139 7.40 10.89 -0.23
CA GLY A 139 7.00 11.85 -1.26
C GLY A 139 8.20 12.41 -2.03
N ALA A 140 9.29 12.75 -1.34
CA ALA A 140 10.51 13.24 -1.97
C ALA A 140 11.13 12.22 -2.94
N LEU A 141 11.17 10.93 -2.55
CA LEU A 141 11.68 9.87 -3.42
C LEU A 141 10.77 9.66 -4.65
N ILE A 142 9.45 9.69 -4.47
CA ILE A 142 8.49 9.58 -5.60
C ILE A 142 8.68 10.75 -6.57
N HIS A 143 8.78 11.99 -6.06
CA HIS A 143 9.01 13.18 -6.88
C HIS A 143 10.30 13.07 -7.71
N ASP A 144 11.40 12.66 -7.09
CA ASP A 144 12.67 12.46 -7.79
C ASP A 144 12.54 11.39 -8.89
N LEU A 145 11.88 10.28 -8.58
CA LEU A 145 11.69 9.18 -9.52
C LEU A 145 10.81 9.60 -10.70
N LEU A 146 9.71 10.29 -10.44
CA LEU A 146 8.79 10.79 -11.45
C LEU A 146 9.47 11.84 -12.34
N TYR A 147 10.23 12.78 -11.75
CA TYR A 147 11.02 13.75 -12.49
C TYR A 147 12.01 13.09 -13.45
N ARG A 148 12.75 12.08 -12.96
CA ARG A 148 13.68 11.30 -13.78
C ARG A 148 12.95 10.56 -14.92
N LEU A 149 11.79 9.99 -14.65
CA LEU A 149 10.98 9.31 -15.68
C LEU A 149 10.46 10.27 -16.75
N VAL A 150 9.90 11.41 -16.36
CA VAL A 150 9.43 12.45 -17.29
C VAL A 150 10.58 12.97 -18.16
N LYS A 151 11.75 13.19 -17.56
CA LYS A 151 12.94 13.69 -18.27
C LYS A 151 13.45 12.72 -19.34
N HIS A 152 13.44 11.42 -19.07
CA HIS A 152 14.00 10.41 -19.97
C HIS A 152 12.96 9.77 -20.91
N PHE A 153 11.69 9.71 -20.51
CA PHE A 153 10.61 9.05 -21.25
C PHE A 153 9.35 9.92 -21.35
N PRO A 154 9.46 11.17 -21.87
CA PRO A 154 8.35 12.13 -21.85
C PRO A 154 7.11 11.61 -22.57
N ASN A 155 7.30 10.95 -23.73
CA ASN A 155 6.20 10.39 -24.50
C ASN A 155 5.46 9.31 -23.69
N GLN A 156 6.17 8.35 -23.11
CA GLN A 156 5.52 7.24 -22.39
C GLN A 156 4.78 7.73 -21.14
N VAL A 157 5.33 8.71 -20.43
CA VAL A 157 4.67 9.31 -19.25
C VAL A 157 3.44 10.12 -19.66
N LEU A 158 3.48 10.83 -20.79
CA LEU A 158 2.34 11.63 -21.27
C LEU A 158 1.12 10.78 -21.64
N TRP A 159 1.35 9.56 -22.14
CA TRP A 159 0.31 8.63 -22.54
C TRP A 159 -0.11 7.63 -21.44
N SER A 160 0.56 7.64 -20.28
CA SER A 160 0.24 6.80 -19.12
C SER A 160 -0.76 7.46 -18.19
#